data_AF-A0A7J6UIE1-F1
#
_entry.id   AF-A0A7J6UIE1-F1
#
_cell.length_a   1.000
_cell.length_b   1.000
_cell.length_c   1.000
_cell.angle_alpha   90.00
_cell.angle_beta   90.00
_cell.angle_gamma   90.00
#
_symmetry.space_group_name_H-M   'P 1'
#
loop_
_entity.id
_entity.type
_entity.pdbx_description
1 polymer ?
#
loop_
_entity_poly.entity_id
_entity_poly.type
_entity_poly.pdbx_seq_one_letter_code
_entity_poly.pdbx_strand_id
1 'polypeptide(L)'
;RNSDIIFVMQGGILVESGTHHDLIGRPNGVYYALVSAQEAATAAAANAQRHTPEIPLLRYRSCSSGFDDSVFVRAMSAVTKSAGSAVFVENEHFAVDEEAEEKKRVEQISKTYKVPWLRLFGLSKPEFAYYLPSILGAILSGVAMPLEALLLAQALKYFFDPDVDSMMDGIVRTSLGFVGIAIGTALGKVGQFWGFAFIGEHLTKRVRTACYGKMLRQEIAYFDDPAHAPGRLTSTLGTYALKLNVLTGTQLGIFAQLAATAIAGVIISFSASPKLAAVMLATLPLLAAAGAIGVIFVTREHGIGKKDDSSGQANQIASEAVQNLRTLRALTAEVRTRDLFEMLITKSAIEHGKPAFISGFFYGLSNSMTYAAVALGFWYGAVLIDTEGLAFDVTIQAVMGVFLSAVGIGQALAFLHDIKEARTAAHDIFELLDRRSECDPFCPDGRKASIFNVDDDYANNTNVKIVFDDVDFAYPHRPEVQILKGLNLEIPAGQTVALVGPSGGGKSTVFALLQRFYDPDAGRIYVESADLDAVNVSWWRSQCGVVSQEPVLFDLSLGDN
;
A
#
# COMPACT_ATOMS: atom_id res chain seq x y z
N ARG A 1 24.52 -29.76 32.96
CA ARG A 1 25.16 -31.08 33.26
C ARG A 1 26.14 -31.50 32.17
N ASN A 2 25.82 -31.30 30.88
CA ASN A 2 26.66 -31.77 29.75
C ASN A 2 27.62 -30.71 29.17
N SER A 3 27.91 -29.65 29.92
CA SER A 3 28.81 -28.58 29.47
C SER A 3 30.17 -28.79 30.13
N ASP A 4 31.24 -28.73 29.34
CA ASP A 4 32.62 -28.93 29.84
C ASP A 4 33.04 -27.87 30.85
N ILE A 5 32.58 -26.63 30.65
CA ILE A 5 32.80 -25.51 31.57
C ILE A 5 31.56 -24.62 31.61
N ILE A 6 31.28 -24.07 32.78
CA ILE A 6 30.19 -23.13 33.02
C ILE A 6 30.81 -21.86 33.58
N PHE A 7 30.41 -20.70 33.04
CA PHE A 7 30.79 -19.38 33.49
C PHE A 7 29.56 -18.67 34.07
N VAL A 8 29.64 -18.18 35.30
CA VAL A 8 28.54 -17.46 35.95
C VAL A 8 28.88 -15.99 36.09
N MET A 9 28.02 -15.16 35.51
CA MET A 9 28.16 -13.71 35.48
C MET A 9 27.18 -13.06 36.46
N GLN A 10 27.64 -12.06 37.21
CA GLN A 10 26.80 -11.21 38.05
C GLN A 10 27.23 -9.75 37.90
N GLY A 11 26.31 -8.85 37.56
CA GLY A 11 26.62 -7.43 37.36
C GLY A 11 27.65 -7.16 36.24
N GLY A 12 27.73 -8.05 35.24
CA GLY A 12 28.72 -7.96 34.16
C GLY A 12 30.13 -8.46 34.51
N ILE A 13 30.34 -9.05 35.70
CA ILE A 13 31.62 -9.63 36.14
C ILE A 13 31.51 -11.16 36.21
N LEU A 14 32.56 -11.87 35.81
CA LEU A 14 32.66 -13.31 35.99
C LEU A 14 32.95 -13.64 37.47
N VAL A 15 32.00 -14.29 38.15
CA VAL A 15 32.09 -14.60 39.59
C VAL A 15 32.50 -16.06 39.82
N GLU A 16 32.06 -16.99 38.96
CA GLU A 16 32.36 -18.41 39.09
C GLU A 16 32.68 -19.07 37.76
N SER A 17 33.58 -20.05 37.76
CA SER A 17 33.87 -20.90 36.62
C SER A 17 34.21 -22.33 37.06
N GLY A 18 33.71 -23.34 36.37
CA GLY A 18 34.03 -24.75 36.67
C GLY A 18 33.10 -25.75 35.96
N THR A 19 33.27 -27.04 36.24
CA THR A 19 32.32 -28.06 35.79
C THR A 19 31.04 -28.01 36.61
N HIS A 20 29.98 -28.68 36.14
CA HIS A 20 28.73 -28.79 36.93
C HIS A 20 28.97 -29.37 38.32
N HIS A 21 29.84 -30.38 38.44
CA HIS A 21 30.17 -31.00 39.73
C HIS A 21 30.94 -30.05 40.66
N ASP A 22 31.86 -29.25 40.12
CA ASP A 22 32.65 -28.30 40.91
C ASP A 22 31.80 -27.14 41.43
N LEU A 23 30.89 -26.64 40.59
CA LEU A 23 30.05 -25.50 40.93
C LEU A 23 28.88 -25.88 41.84
N ILE A 24 28.33 -27.08 41.72
CA ILE A 24 27.29 -27.57 42.65
C ILE A 24 27.87 -27.93 44.02
N GLY A 25 29.18 -28.22 44.09
CA GLY A 25 29.90 -28.44 45.36
C GLY A 25 30.14 -27.17 46.18
N ARG A 26 29.78 -25.98 45.66
CA ARG A 26 29.92 -24.68 46.35
C ARG A 26 28.55 -24.20 46.85
N PRO A 27 28.15 -24.52 48.10
CA PRO A 27 26.80 -24.26 48.60
C PRO A 27 26.42 -22.77 48.70
N ASN A 28 27.40 -21.86 48.77
CA ASN A 28 27.18 -20.41 48.77
C ASN A 28 27.38 -19.77 47.38
N GLY A 29 27.50 -20.58 46.33
CA GLY A 29 27.75 -20.11 44.98
C GLY A 29 26.50 -19.65 44.25
N VAL A 30 26.66 -18.71 43.32
CA VAL A 30 25.59 -18.19 42.47
C VAL A 30 25.05 -19.29 41.56
N TYR A 31 25.92 -20.15 41.01
CA TYR A 31 25.47 -21.29 40.20
C TYR A 31 24.62 -22.27 41.02
N TYR A 32 25.09 -22.62 42.22
CA TYR A 32 24.38 -23.53 43.12
C TYR A 32 23.01 -22.97 43.49
N ALA A 33 22.94 -21.69 43.87
CA ALA A 33 21.67 -21.03 44.19
C ALA A 33 20.68 -21.07 43.02
N LEU A 34 21.13 -20.85 41.78
CA LEU A 34 20.29 -20.93 40.58
C LEU A 34 19.79 -22.35 40.31
N VAL A 35 20.66 -23.36 40.40
CA VAL A 35 20.29 -24.76 40.18
C VAL A 35 19.36 -25.27 41.28
N SER A 36 19.65 -24.97 42.55
CA SER A 36 18.78 -25.34 43.67
C SER A 36 17.42 -24.64 43.60
N ALA A 37 17.36 -23.38 43.18
CA ALA A 37 16.09 -22.70 42.93
C ALA A 37 15.30 -23.37 41.80
N GLN A 38 15.97 -23.78 40.72
CA GLN A 38 15.35 -24.48 39.59
C GLN A 38 14.88 -25.90 39.97
N GLU A 39 15.66 -26.65 40.73
CA GLU A 39 15.31 -27.99 41.24
C GLU A 39 14.17 -27.91 42.27
N ALA A 40 14.17 -26.90 43.15
CA ALA A 40 13.06 -26.65 44.07
C ALA A 40 11.77 -26.26 43.32
N ALA A 41 11.86 -25.41 42.29
CA ALA A 41 10.73 -25.03 41.45
C ALA A 41 10.17 -26.21 40.65
N THR A 42 11.02 -27.08 40.10
CA THR A 42 10.59 -28.29 39.40
C THR A 42 10.04 -29.35 40.34
N ALA A 43 10.59 -29.51 41.54
CA ALA A 43 10.03 -30.40 42.57
C ALA A 43 8.66 -29.92 43.07
N ALA A 44 8.47 -28.61 43.23
CA ALA A 44 7.18 -28.01 43.54
C ALA A 44 6.16 -28.25 42.41
N ALA A 45 6.56 -28.10 41.15
CA ALA A 45 5.71 -28.39 39.99
C ALA A 45 5.35 -29.89 39.87
N ALA A 46 6.28 -30.79 40.19
CA ALA A 46 6.05 -32.24 40.16
C ALA A 46 5.16 -32.73 41.32
N ASN A 47 5.26 -32.11 42.50
CA ASN A 47 4.37 -32.43 43.63
C ASN A 47 2.93 -31.93 43.40
N ALA A 48 2.75 -30.82 42.67
CA ALA A 48 1.42 -30.36 42.24
C ALA A 48 0.73 -31.36 41.30
N GLN A 49 1.47 -32.14 40.50
CA GLN A 49 0.94 -33.20 39.63
C GLN A 49 0.54 -34.49 40.37
N ARG A 50 0.98 -34.71 41.61
CA ARG A 50 0.65 -35.93 42.37
C ARG A 50 -0.71 -35.89 43.09
N HIS A 51 -1.37 -34.74 43.14
CA HIS A 51 -2.67 -34.57 43.82
C HIS A 51 -3.91 -34.72 42.91
N THR A 52 -3.75 -35.16 41.66
CA THR A 52 -4.88 -35.59 40.81
C THR A 52 -5.21 -37.07 41.05
N PRO A 53 -6.48 -37.44 41.33
CA PRO A 53 -6.87 -38.85 41.49
C PRO A 53 -6.71 -39.61 40.16
N GLU A 54 -6.18 -40.83 40.26
CA GLU A 54 -5.87 -41.71 39.12
C GLU A 54 -7.10 -42.02 38.26
N ILE A 55 -7.02 -41.73 36.95
CA ILE A 55 -7.89 -42.28 35.92
C ILE A 55 -7.10 -43.40 35.20
N PRO A 56 -7.69 -44.57 34.88
CA PRO A 56 -6.92 -45.73 34.44
C PRO A 56 -6.34 -45.52 33.03
N LEU A 57 -5.01 -45.54 32.91
CA LEU A 57 -4.32 -45.50 31.63
C LEU A 57 -4.45 -46.84 30.90
N LEU A 58 -5.10 -46.79 29.73
CA LEU A 58 -5.02 -47.84 28.72
C LEU A 58 -3.56 -48.05 28.30
N ARG A 59 -3.07 -49.27 28.52
CA ARG A 59 -1.78 -49.80 28.11
C ARG A 59 -1.52 -49.55 26.62
N TYR A 60 -0.62 -48.64 26.28
CA TYR A 60 0.06 -48.66 24.99
C TYR A 60 1.38 -49.43 25.13
N ARG A 61 1.55 -50.41 24.26
CA ARG A 61 2.62 -51.42 24.28
C ARG A 61 3.95 -50.76 23.90
N SER A 62 4.90 -50.73 24.83
CA SER A 62 6.29 -50.34 24.56
C SER A 62 7.00 -51.43 23.76
N CYS A 63 7.46 -51.12 22.55
CA CYS A 63 8.49 -51.90 21.87
C CYS A 63 9.86 -51.34 22.27
N SER A 64 10.57 -52.10 23.11
CA SER A 64 11.99 -51.93 23.41
C SER A 64 12.82 -52.72 22.41
N SER A 65 13.68 -52.07 21.63
CA SER A 65 14.94 -52.66 21.14
C SER A 65 15.79 -51.63 20.40
N GLY A 66 17.08 -51.54 20.78
CA GLY A 66 18.16 -51.09 19.90
C GLY A 66 18.43 -49.59 19.89
N PHE A 67 19.37 -49.15 20.73
CA PHE A 67 20.08 -47.89 20.57
C PHE A 67 21.03 -48.03 19.37
N ASP A 68 20.88 -47.21 18.34
CA ASP A 68 21.75 -47.20 17.16
C ASP A 68 22.15 -45.74 16.85
N ASP A 69 23.43 -45.43 17.06
CA ASP A 69 24.04 -44.08 16.97
C ASP A 69 24.06 -43.49 15.54
N SER A 70 23.43 -44.15 14.58
CA SER A 70 23.36 -43.73 13.17
C SER A 70 22.16 -42.83 12.83
N VAL A 71 21.19 -42.68 13.75
CA VAL A 71 19.97 -41.86 13.53
C VAL A 71 20.19 -40.37 13.83
N PHE A 72 21.06 -40.04 14.79
CA PHE A 72 21.29 -38.65 15.19
C PHE A 72 22.03 -37.84 14.09
N VAL A 73 22.90 -38.49 13.31
CA VAL A 73 23.63 -37.88 12.20
C VAL A 73 22.75 -37.69 10.95
N ARG A 74 21.72 -38.53 10.77
CA ARG A 74 20.73 -38.36 9.69
C ARG A 74 19.70 -37.27 9.99
N ALA A 75 19.35 -37.06 11.25
CA ALA A 75 18.48 -35.96 11.66
C ALA A 75 19.15 -34.59 11.44
N MET A 76 20.44 -34.43 11.74
CA MET A 76 21.14 -33.18 11.45
C MET A 76 21.30 -32.92 9.94
N SER A 77 21.58 -33.94 9.12
CA SER A 77 21.68 -33.73 7.66
C SER A 77 20.33 -33.49 6.97
N ALA A 78 19.22 -33.96 7.54
CA ALA A 78 17.86 -33.63 7.07
C ALA A 78 17.42 -32.21 7.47
N VAL A 79 17.89 -31.72 8.62
CA VAL A 79 17.67 -30.32 9.06
C VAL A 79 18.49 -29.34 8.24
N THR A 80 19.70 -29.69 7.77
CA THR A 80 20.48 -28.80 6.89
C THR A 80 20.02 -28.80 5.44
N LYS A 81 19.35 -29.86 4.95
CA LYS A 81 18.87 -29.95 3.56
C LYS A 81 17.43 -29.50 3.32
N SER A 82 16.59 -29.39 4.36
CA SER A 82 15.20 -28.92 4.20
C SER A 82 14.99 -27.44 4.53
N ALA A 83 15.85 -26.83 5.34
CA ALA A 83 15.66 -25.44 5.79
C ALA A 83 16.23 -24.37 4.84
N GLY A 84 17.10 -24.73 3.89
CA GLY A 84 17.95 -23.77 3.19
C GLY A 84 17.70 -23.59 1.69
N SER A 85 16.93 -24.46 1.03
CA SER A 85 16.84 -24.43 -0.45
C SER A 85 15.47 -24.79 -1.02
N ALA A 86 14.66 -25.60 -0.32
CA ALA A 86 13.29 -25.90 -0.74
C ALA A 86 12.30 -24.77 -0.35
N VAL A 87 12.45 -24.21 0.85
CA VAL A 87 11.65 -23.07 1.33
C VAL A 87 11.89 -21.80 0.50
N PHE A 88 13.08 -21.65 -0.09
CA PHE A 88 13.44 -20.48 -0.90
C PHE A 88 12.78 -20.50 -2.28
N VAL A 89 12.64 -21.67 -2.91
CA VAL A 89 11.97 -21.82 -4.22
C VAL A 89 10.44 -21.77 -4.09
N GLU A 90 9.89 -22.28 -2.98
CA GLU A 90 8.45 -22.18 -2.69
C GLU A 90 8.02 -20.73 -2.40
N ASN A 91 8.79 -19.98 -1.60
CA ASN A 91 8.49 -18.56 -1.35
C ASN A 91 8.64 -17.68 -2.61
N GLU A 92 9.60 -17.98 -3.50
CA GLU A 92 9.73 -17.29 -4.79
C GLU A 92 8.52 -17.55 -5.70
N HIS A 93 8.02 -18.79 -5.79
CA HIS A 93 6.82 -19.07 -6.59
C HIS A 93 5.58 -18.42 -5.99
N PHE A 94 5.44 -18.43 -4.65
CA PHE A 94 4.28 -17.85 -3.97
C PHE A 94 4.23 -16.31 -4.10
N ALA A 95 5.35 -15.61 -3.91
CA ALA A 95 5.41 -14.15 -3.99
C ALA A 95 5.24 -13.63 -5.43
N VAL A 96 5.77 -14.35 -6.43
CA VAL A 96 5.64 -13.99 -7.84
C VAL A 96 4.24 -14.25 -8.37
N ASP A 97 3.58 -15.31 -7.90
CA ASP A 97 2.19 -15.60 -8.27
C ASP A 97 1.22 -14.60 -7.58
N GLU A 98 1.47 -14.16 -6.34
CA GLU A 98 0.72 -13.07 -5.66
C GLU A 98 0.79 -11.73 -6.43
N GLU A 99 1.98 -11.29 -6.87
CA GLU A 99 2.10 -10.04 -7.64
C GLU A 99 1.40 -10.10 -9.00
N ALA A 100 1.44 -11.25 -9.66
CA ALA A 100 0.78 -11.45 -10.95
C ALA A 100 -0.75 -11.48 -10.80
N GLU A 101 -1.25 -12.05 -9.71
CA GLU A 101 -2.68 -12.01 -9.37
C GLU A 101 -3.14 -10.61 -8.99
N GLU A 102 -2.36 -9.85 -8.22
CA GLU A 102 -2.69 -8.47 -7.87
C GLU A 102 -2.71 -7.57 -9.11
N LYS A 103 -1.78 -7.75 -10.06
CA LYS A 103 -1.82 -7.03 -11.35
C LYS A 103 -3.09 -7.34 -12.14
N LYS A 104 -3.54 -8.60 -12.17
CA LYS A 104 -4.80 -8.99 -12.82
C LYS A 104 -6.01 -8.38 -12.10
N ARG A 105 -6.02 -8.37 -10.76
CA ARG A 105 -7.05 -7.72 -9.92
C ARG A 105 -7.14 -6.23 -10.24
N VAL A 106 -6.01 -5.52 -10.23
CA VAL A 106 -5.92 -4.09 -10.58
C VAL A 106 -6.46 -3.84 -11.99
N GLU A 107 -6.10 -4.67 -12.96
CA GLU A 107 -6.58 -4.52 -14.35
C GLU A 107 -8.09 -4.76 -14.45
N GLN A 108 -8.61 -5.79 -13.78
CA GLN A 108 -10.04 -6.10 -13.77
C GLN A 108 -10.87 -5.01 -13.09
N ILE A 109 -10.40 -4.49 -11.95
CA ILE A 109 -11.03 -3.37 -11.24
C ILE A 109 -11.04 -2.14 -12.13
N SER A 110 -9.91 -1.80 -12.77
CA SER A 110 -9.82 -0.61 -13.64
C SER A 110 -10.80 -0.63 -14.81
N LYS A 111 -11.15 -1.83 -15.31
CA LYS A 111 -12.11 -2.03 -16.41
C LYS A 111 -13.56 -2.06 -15.94
N THR A 112 -13.82 -2.66 -14.78
CA THR A 112 -15.18 -2.98 -14.33
C THR A 112 -15.74 -1.91 -13.38
N TYR A 113 -14.89 -1.34 -12.53
CA TYR A 113 -15.31 -0.41 -11.50
C TYR A 113 -15.55 0.99 -12.06
N LYS A 114 -16.69 1.57 -11.69
CA LYS A 114 -17.04 2.96 -11.98
C LYS A 114 -17.01 3.74 -10.67
N VAL A 115 -16.15 4.76 -10.63
CA VAL A 115 -16.01 5.61 -9.45
C VAL A 115 -17.32 6.34 -9.17
N PRO A 116 -17.86 6.27 -7.94
CA PRO A 116 -19.05 7.02 -7.56
C PRO A 116 -18.70 8.51 -7.39
N TRP A 117 -18.71 9.27 -8.49
CA TRP A 117 -18.32 10.69 -8.50
C TRP A 117 -19.05 11.55 -7.48
N LEU A 118 -20.36 11.35 -7.30
CA LEU A 118 -21.15 12.07 -6.29
C LEU A 118 -20.64 11.83 -4.86
N ARG A 119 -20.17 10.62 -4.57
CA ARG A 119 -19.61 10.27 -3.28
C ARG A 119 -18.20 10.85 -3.12
N LEU A 120 -17.39 10.80 -4.18
CA LEU A 120 -16.05 11.38 -4.19
C LEU A 120 -16.09 12.90 -3.97
N PHE A 121 -16.91 13.63 -4.73
CA PHE A 121 -17.14 15.06 -4.49
C PHE A 121 -17.89 15.32 -3.18
N GLY A 122 -18.66 14.34 -2.71
CA GLY A 122 -19.23 14.31 -1.37
C GLY A 122 -18.18 14.44 -0.27
N LEU A 123 -17.01 13.82 -0.45
CA LEU A 123 -15.88 13.91 0.48
C LEU A 123 -15.17 15.26 0.41
N SER A 124 -15.32 16.06 -0.66
CA SER A 124 -14.75 17.41 -0.80
C SER A 124 -15.78 18.55 -0.66
N LYS A 125 -16.98 18.25 -0.13
CA LYS A 125 -18.06 19.23 0.08
C LYS A 125 -17.65 20.54 0.77
N PRO A 126 -16.86 20.54 1.86
CA PRO A 126 -16.47 21.78 2.54
C PRO A 126 -15.63 22.71 1.66
N GLU A 127 -14.86 22.15 0.73
CA GLU A 127 -13.98 22.87 -0.16
C GLU A 127 -14.62 23.13 -1.54
N PHE A 128 -15.93 22.85 -1.69
CA PHE A 128 -16.62 22.92 -2.99
C PHE A 128 -16.56 24.31 -3.64
N ALA A 129 -16.56 25.36 -2.83
CA ALA A 129 -16.48 26.75 -3.29
C ALA A 129 -15.19 27.06 -4.08
N TYR A 130 -14.11 26.31 -3.84
CA TYR A 130 -12.82 26.53 -4.50
C TYR A 130 -12.75 25.87 -5.89
N TYR A 131 -13.64 24.93 -6.24
CA TYR A 131 -13.61 24.29 -7.56
C TYR A 131 -13.92 25.29 -8.69
N LEU A 132 -14.95 26.13 -8.53
CA LEU A 132 -15.36 27.07 -9.56
C LEU A 132 -14.24 28.05 -9.96
N PRO A 133 -13.60 28.81 -9.04
CA PRO A 133 -12.50 29.70 -9.40
C PRO A 133 -11.28 28.93 -9.94
N SER A 134 -11.03 27.70 -9.48
CA SER A 134 -9.92 26.88 -9.97
C SER A 134 -10.14 26.39 -11.40
N ILE A 135 -11.36 25.99 -11.74
CA ILE A 135 -11.74 25.59 -13.11
C ILE A 135 -11.68 26.79 -14.05
N LEU A 136 -12.18 27.95 -13.62
CA LEU A 136 -12.07 29.19 -14.41
C LEU A 136 -10.61 29.57 -14.63
N GLY A 137 -9.75 29.45 -13.62
CA GLY A 137 -8.31 29.64 -13.74
C GLY A 137 -7.65 28.66 -14.72
N ALA A 138 -8.06 27.38 -14.68
CA ALA A 138 -7.57 26.36 -15.60
C ALA A 138 -7.96 26.64 -17.06
N ILE A 139 -9.21 27.05 -17.29
CA ILE A 139 -9.70 27.43 -18.62
C ILE A 139 -8.93 28.67 -19.11
N LEU A 140 -8.78 29.69 -18.26
CA LEU A 140 -8.03 30.90 -18.62
C LEU A 140 -6.58 30.59 -18.98
N SER A 141 -5.90 29.75 -18.19
CA SER A 141 -4.54 29.30 -18.49
C SER A 141 -4.47 28.40 -19.73
N GLY A 142 -5.52 27.67 -20.06
CA GLY A 142 -5.56 26.78 -21.23
C GLY A 142 -5.77 27.54 -22.54
N VAL A 143 -6.61 28.58 -22.51
CA VAL A 143 -6.90 29.42 -23.69
C VAL A 143 -5.75 30.41 -23.98
N ALA A 144 -4.89 30.68 -23.01
CA ALA A 144 -3.73 31.55 -23.17
C ALA A 144 -2.82 31.17 -24.36
N MET A 145 -2.48 29.88 -24.47
CA MET A 145 -1.51 29.42 -25.48
C MET A 145 -2.04 29.59 -26.92
N PRO A 146 -3.31 29.25 -27.25
CA PRO A 146 -3.91 29.60 -28.55
C PRO A 146 -4.06 31.11 -28.79
N LEU A 147 -4.34 31.91 -27.75
CA LEU A 147 -4.42 33.37 -27.88
C LEU A 147 -3.05 34.01 -28.16
N GLU A 148 -1.97 33.48 -27.58
CA GLU A 148 -0.60 33.90 -27.90
C GLU A 148 -0.27 33.65 -29.38
N ALA A 149 -0.68 32.49 -29.92
CA ALA A 149 -0.50 32.20 -31.35
C ALA A 149 -1.27 33.18 -32.25
N LEU A 150 -2.48 33.58 -31.84
CA LEU A 150 -3.26 34.60 -32.54
C LEU A 150 -2.58 35.97 -32.54
N LEU A 151 -2.12 36.44 -31.38
CA LEU A 151 -1.41 37.71 -31.27
C LEU A 151 -0.11 37.69 -32.07
N LEU A 152 0.59 36.56 -32.10
CA LEU A 152 1.81 36.40 -32.90
C LEU A 152 1.51 36.53 -34.39
N ALA A 153 0.44 35.90 -34.89
CA ALA A 153 0.02 36.02 -36.28
C ALA A 153 -0.35 37.48 -36.64
N GLN A 154 -1.02 38.20 -35.74
CA GLN A 154 -1.34 39.62 -35.91
C GLN A 154 -0.11 40.52 -35.88
N ALA A 155 0.83 40.26 -34.97
CA ALA A 155 2.08 41.02 -34.89
C ALA A 155 2.90 40.86 -36.19
N LEU A 156 2.95 39.64 -36.73
CA LEU A 156 3.58 39.38 -38.03
C LEU A 156 2.90 40.16 -39.16
N LYS A 157 1.57 40.24 -39.17
CA LYS A 157 0.84 41.05 -40.16
C LYS A 157 1.26 42.51 -40.14
N TYR A 158 1.24 43.16 -38.97
CA TYR A 158 1.61 44.57 -38.84
C TYR A 158 3.08 44.81 -39.21
N PHE A 159 3.97 43.85 -38.98
CA PHE A 159 5.38 43.96 -39.36
C PHE A 159 5.60 44.05 -40.88
N PHE A 160 4.66 43.57 -41.68
CA PHE A 160 4.70 43.67 -43.14
C PHE A 160 3.86 44.85 -43.69
N ASP A 161 3.30 45.71 -42.84
CA ASP A 161 2.62 46.92 -43.31
C ASP A 161 3.64 47.92 -43.87
N PRO A 162 3.40 48.48 -45.07
CA PRO A 162 4.33 49.41 -45.72
C PRO A 162 4.37 50.80 -45.07
N ASP A 163 3.38 51.13 -44.23
CA ASP A 163 3.33 52.39 -43.48
C ASP A 163 3.95 52.21 -42.09
N VAL A 164 5.03 52.95 -41.81
CA VAL A 164 5.84 52.80 -40.59
C VAL A 164 5.07 53.21 -39.34
N ASP A 165 4.21 54.24 -39.45
CA ASP A 165 3.43 54.71 -38.31
C ASP A 165 2.34 53.69 -37.94
N SER A 166 1.61 53.17 -38.94
CA SER A 166 0.63 52.08 -38.77
C SER A 166 1.28 50.79 -38.26
N MET A 167 2.47 50.44 -38.76
CA MET A 167 3.24 49.29 -38.28
C MET A 167 3.56 49.44 -36.78
N MET A 168 4.10 50.59 -36.36
CA MET A 168 4.50 50.80 -34.97
C MET A 168 3.31 50.76 -34.01
N ASP A 169 2.20 51.42 -34.37
CA ASP A 169 0.97 51.40 -33.58
C ASP A 169 0.37 49.98 -33.45
N GLY A 170 0.36 49.22 -34.55
CA GLY A 170 -0.06 47.83 -34.58
C GLY A 170 0.78 46.93 -33.68
N ILE A 171 2.10 47.05 -33.75
CA ILE A 171 3.04 46.31 -32.91
C ILE A 171 2.84 46.66 -31.44
N VAL A 172 2.80 47.95 -31.08
CA VAL A 172 2.57 48.38 -29.68
C VAL A 172 1.27 47.81 -29.13
N ARG A 173 0.19 47.84 -29.92
CA ARG A 173 -1.10 47.26 -29.51
C ARG A 173 -1.02 45.74 -29.30
N THR A 174 -0.33 45.01 -30.18
CA THR A 174 -0.12 43.55 -30.01
C THR A 174 0.79 43.23 -28.82
N SER A 175 1.83 44.02 -28.57
CA SER A 175 2.71 43.87 -27.40
C SER A 175 1.96 44.11 -26.08
N LEU A 176 1.10 45.13 -26.02
CA LEU A 176 0.19 45.33 -24.88
C LEU A 176 -0.78 44.14 -24.71
N GLY A 177 -1.22 43.53 -25.81
CA GLY A 177 -1.97 42.28 -25.79
C GLY A 177 -1.23 41.13 -25.12
N PHE A 178 0.05 40.92 -25.45
CA PHE A 178 0.89 39.89 -24.81
C PHE A 178 1.04 40.14 -23.30
N VAL A 179 1.23 41.38 -22.87
CA VAL A 179 1.27 41.73 -21.45
C VAL A 179 -0.06 41.41 -20.76
N GLY A 180 -1.19 41.73 -21.41
CA GLY A 180 -2.52 41.40 -20.91
C GLY A 180 -2.75 39.90 -20.74
N ILE A 181 -2.36 39.09 -21.73
CA ILE A 181 -2.41 37.63 -21.64
C ILE A 181 -1.48 37.14 -20.53
N ALA A 182 -0.25 37.63 -20.43
CA ALA A 182 0.70 37.19 -19.42
C ALA A 182 0.16 37.41 -17.99
N ILE A 183 -0.44 38.58 -17.72
CA ILE A 183 -1.08 38.88 -16.44
C ILE A 183 -2.28 37.95 -16.21
N GLY A 184 -3.15 37.78 -17.21
CA GLY A 184 -4.30 36.89 -17.14
C GLY A 184 -3.91 35.44 -16.85
N THR A 185 -2.91 34.92 -17.55
CA THR A 185 -2.35 33.57 -17.35
C THR A 185 -1.69 33.42 -15.99
N ALA A 186 -0.98 34.43 -15.50
CA ALA A 186 -0.38 34.40 -14.17
C ALA A 186 -1.46 34.27 -13.09
N LEU A 187 -2.51 35.11 -13.16
CA LEU A 187 -3.65 35.05 -12.24
C LEU A 187 -4.41 33.72 -12.37
N GLY A 188 -4.63 33.25 -13.59
CA GLY A 188 -5.28 31.97 -13.88
C GLY A 188 -4.52 30.78 -13.31
N LYS A 189 -3.19 30.72 -13.50
CA LYS A 189 -2.33 29.67 -12.94
C LYS A 189 -2.28 29.72 -11.42
N VAL A 190 -2.15 30.91 -10.82
CA VAL A 190 -2.18 31.02 -9.35
C VAL A 190 -3.51 30.49 -8.82
N GLY A 191 -4.65 30.90 -9.39
CA GLY A 191 -5.96 30.41 -8.99
C GLY A 191 -6.14 28.90 -9.18
N GLN A 192 -5.72 28.38 -10.33
CA GLN A 192 -5.77 26.95 -10.66
C GLN A 192 -4.92 26.11 -9.70
N PHE A 193 -3.61 26.37 -9.63
CA PHE A 193 -2.69 25.53 -8.86
C PHE A 193 -2.95 25.66 -7.36
N TRP A 194 -3.16 26.87 -6.85
CA TRP A 194 -3.44 27.07 -5.43
C TRP A 194 -4.77 26.45 -5.03
N GLY A 195 -5.84 26.69 -5.79
CA GLY A 195 -7.18 26.19 -5.45
C GLY A 195 -7.27 24.66 -5.54
N PHE A 196 -6.77 24.05 -6.62
CA PHE A 196 -6.75 22.58 -6.73
C PHE A 196 -5.79 21.92 -5.74
N ALA A 197 -4.66 22.54 -5.40
CA ALA A 197 -3.78 22.02 -4.35
C ALA A 197 -4.47 22.07 -2.98
N PHE A 198 -5.13 23.19 -2.66
CA PHE A 198 -5.86 23.36 -1.40
C PHE A 198 -6.95 22.29 -1.22
N ILE A 199 -7.76 22.08 -2.27
CA ILE A 199 -8.79 21.02 -2.30
C ILE A 199 -8.15 19.63 -2.14
N GLY A 200 -7.09 19.36 -2.89
CA GLY A 200 -6.41 18.06 -2.90
C GLY A 200 -5.83 17.68 -1.54
N GLU A 201 -5.16 18.61 -0.85
CA GLU A 201 -4.57 18.37 0.46
C GLU A 201 -5.62 18.14 1.56
N HIS A 202 -6.71 18.92 1.55
CA HIS A 202 -7.80 18.73 2.52
C HIS A 202 -8.52 17.40 2.32
N LEU A 203 -8.76 17.01 1.06
CA LEU A 203 -9.33 15.70 0.75
C LEU A 203 -8.39 14.58 1.17
N THR A 204 -7.09 14.70 0.87
CA THR A 204 -6.06 13.72 1.25
C THR A 204 -6.06 13.49 2.76
N LYS A 205 -6.06 14.58 3.55
CA LYS A 205 -6.15 14.52 5.01
C LYS A 205 -7.42 13.78 5.46
N ARG A 206 -8.59 14.17 4.94
CA ARG A 206 -9.89 13.61 5.33
C ARG A 206 -9.99 12.12 5.00
N VAL A 207 -9.54 11.72 3.81
CA VAL A 207 -9.50 10.32 3.38
C VAL A 207 -8.55 9.52 4.26
N ARG A 208 -7.33 10.00 4.53
CA ARG A 208 -6.39 9.31 5.43
C ARG A 208 -6.96 9.12 6.83
N THR A 209 -7.54 10.15 7.42
CA THR A 209 -8.17 10.04 8.76
C THR A 209 -9.35 9.08 8.76
N ALA A 210 -10.20 9.12 7.73
CA ALA A 210 -11.35 8.22 7.61
C ALA A 210 -10.92 6.76 7.42
N CYS A 211 -9.97 6.50 6.52
CA CYS A 211 -9.44 5.15 6.28
C CYS A 211 -8.73 4.62 7.52
N TYR A 212 -7.84 5.40 8.15
CA TYR A 212 -7.16 4.98 9.37
C TYR A 212 -8.15 4.68 10.50
N GLY A 213 -9.13 5.57 10.71
CA GLY A 213 -10.21 5.34 11.66
C GLY A 213 -10.99 4.06 11.37
N LYS A 214 -11.27 3.77 10.09
CA LYS A 214 -11.93 2.53 9.65
C LYS A 214 -11.07 1.29 9.79
N MET A 215 -9.77 1.36 9.57
CA MET A 215 -8.83 0.25 9.82
C MET A 215 -8.86 -0.15 11.29
N LEU A 216 -8.78 0.82 12.22
CA LEU A 216 -8.83 0.56 13.66
C LEU A 216 -10.16 -0.04 14.15
N ARG A 217 -11.23 0.02 13.34
CA ARG A 217 -12.52 -0.63 13.65
C ARG A 217 -12.61 -2.09 13.22
N GLN A 218 -11.70 -2.56 12.38
CA GLN A 218 -11.76 -3.92 11.87
C GLN A 218 -11.35 -4.92 12.96
N GLU A 219 -11.95 -6.10 12.90
CA GLU A 219 -11.64 -7.24 13.77
C GLU A 219 -10.24 -7.82 13.50
N ILE A 220 -9.70 -8.63 14.42
CA ILE A 220 -8.35 -9.19 14.28
C ILE A 220 -8.24 -10.14 13.08
N ALA A 221 -9.31 -10.86 12.74
CA ALA A 221 -9.36 -11.70 11.55
C ALA A 221 -9.06 -10.92 10.24
N TYR A 222 -9.38 -9.62 10.18
CA TYR A 222 -9.01 -8.77 9.06
C TYR A 222 -7.48 -8.63 8.94
N PHE A 223 -6.77 -8.44 10.06
CA PHE A 223 -5.33 -8.23 10.11
C PHE A 223 -4.50 -9.51 10.01
N ASP A 224 -5.12 -10.67 10.30
CA ASP A 224 -4.50 -11.99 10.09
C ASP A 224 -4.43 -12.37 8.60
N ASP A 225 -5.19 -11.69 7.74
CA ASP A 225 -5.14 -11.88 6.30
C ASP A 225 -3.77 -11.42 5.77
N PRO A 226 -3.01 -12.27 5.05
CA PRO A 226 -1.78 -11.87 4.38
C PRO A 226 -1.96 -10.63 3.48
N ALA A 227 -3.13 -10.45 2.87
CA ALA A 227 -3.45 -9.29 2.03
C ALA A 227 -3.49 -7.97 2.83
N HIS A 228 -3.78 -8.04 4.12
CA HIS A 228 -3.92 -6.90 5.03
C HIS A 228 -2.76 -6.79 6.03
N ALA A 229 -1.58 -7.32 5.67
CA ALA A 229 -0.39 -7.20 6.51
C ALA A 229 -0.10 -5.72 6.85
N PRO A 230 0.39 -5.41 8.08
CA PRO A 230 0.61 -4.02 8.54
C PRO A 230 1.46 -3.16 7.59
N GLY A 231 2.49 -3.75 6.97
CA GLY A 231 3.34 -3.08 6.00
C GLY A 231 2.59 -2.68 4.72
N ARG A 232 1.73 -3.58 4.19
CA ARG A 232 0.88 -3.30 3.04
C ARG A 232 -0.13 -2.21 3.40
N LEU A 233 -0.89 -2.36 4.49
CA LEU A 233 -1.88 -1.36 4.92
C LEU A 233 -1.30 0.04 5.11
N THR A 234 -0.09 0.15 5.68
CA THR A 234 0.59 1.43 5.90
C THR A 234 1.01 2.08 4.58
N SER A 235 1.63 1.29 3.68
CA SER A 235 2.01 1.73 2.33
C SER A 235 0.77 2.17 1.54
N THR A 236 -0.28 1.36 1.62
CA THR A 236 -1.59 1.57 1.01
C THR A 236 -2.23 2.87 1.48
N LEU A 237 -2.25 3.15 2.79
CA LEU A 237 -2.79 4.39 3.34
C LEU A 237 -2.02 5.63 2.83
N GLY A 238 -0.70 5.51 2.66
CA GLY A 238 0.15 6.55 2.10
C GLY A 238 -0.16 6.83 0.62
N THR A 239 -0.25 5.76 -0.17
CA THR A 239 -0.37 5.80 -1.65
C THR A 239 -1.79 6.06 -2.14
N TYR A 240 -2.81 5.45 -1.54
CA TYR A 240 -4.20 5.58 -1.95
C TYR A 240 -4.69 7.03 -1.93
N ALA A 241 -4.37 7.77 -0.87
CA ALA A 241 -4.78 9.16 -0.77
C ALA A 241 -4.10 10.05 -1.85
N LEU A 242 -2.85 9.75 -2.20
CA LEU A 242 -2.13 10.45 -3.26
C LEU A 242 -2.68 10.10 -4.66
N LYS A 243 -2.94 8.82 -4.92
CA LYS A 243 -3.54 8.36 -6.18
C LYS A 243 -4.94 8.90 -6.38
N LEU A 244 -5.75 8.96 -5.31
CA LEU A 244 -7.08 9.56 -5.37
C LEU A 244 -7.03 11.06 -5.69
N ASN A 245 -6.00 11.77 -5.20
CA ASN A 245 -5.78 13.20 -5.45
C ASN A 245 -5.62 13.51 -6.96
N VAL A 246 -5.23 12.53 -7.79
CA VAL A 246 -5.22 12.66 -9.25
C VAL A 246 -6.61 13.01 -9.81
N LEU A 247 -7.70 12.48 -9.22
CA LEU A 247 -9.07 12.70 -9.73
C LEU A 247 -9.67 14.05 -9.31
N THR A 248 -9.16 14.69 -8.27
CA THR A 248 -9.82 15.82 -7.61
C THR A 248 -8.92 17.04 -7.39
N GLY A 249 -7.60 16.87 -7.42
CA GLY A 249 -6.62 17.92 -7.14
C GLY A 249 -6.01 18.54 -8.39
N THR A 250 -4.71 18.88 -8.31
CA THR A 250 -4.00 19.67 -9.34
C THR A 250 -4.06 19.06 -10.73
N GLN A 251 -4.06 17.74 -10.81
CA GLN A 251 -4.12 17.00 -12.07
C GLN A 251 -5.44 17.17 -12.81
N LEU A 252 -6.56 17.25 -12.08
CA LEU A 252 -7.86 17.58 -12.69
C LEU A 252 -7.82 18.98 -13.32
N GLY A 253 -7.15 19.93 -12.67
CA GLY A 253 -6.92 21.27 -13.20
C GLY A 253 -6.08 21.26 -14.47
N ILE A 254 -4.98 20.49 -14.50
CA ILE A 254 -4.15 20.32 -15.69
C ILE A 254 -4.97 19.69 -16.83
N PHE A 255 -5.78 18.68 -16.53
CA PHE A 255 -6.68 18.08 -17.54
C PHE A 255 -7.67 19.10 -18.10
N ALA A 256 -8.30 19.92 -17.24
CA ALA A 256 -9.21 20.98 -17.68
C ALA A 256 -8.49 22.04 -18.55
N GLN A 257 -7.25 22.38 -18.18
CA GLN A 257 -6.40 23.28 -18.97
C GLN A 257 -6.09 22.70 -20.36
N LEU A 258 -5.66 21.44 -20.43
CA LEU A 258 -5.33 20.76 -21.70
C LEU A 258 -6.56 20.62 -22.60
N ALA A 259 -7.73 20.30 -22.02
CA ALA A 259 -8.99 20.26 -22.74
C ALA A 259 -9.36 21.66 -23.28
N ALA A 260 -9.20 22.72 -22.47
CA ALA A 260 -9.44 24.09 -22.91
C ALA A 260 -8.49 24.51 -24.04
N THR A 261 -7.20 24.17 -23.96
CA THR A 261 -6.22 24.41 -25.03
C THR A 261 -6.60 23.70 -26.33
N ALA A 262 -6.99 22.43 -26.26
CA ALA A 262 -7.39 21.66 -27.42
C ALA A 262 -8.67 22.22 -28.07
N ILE A 263 -9.69 22.53 -27.27
CA ILE A 263 -10.96 23.09 -27.77
C ILE A 263 -10.73 24.47 -28.38
N ALA A 264 -10.02 25.36 -27.68
CA ALA A 264 -9.76 26.71 -28.16
C ALA A 264 -8.91 26.71 -29.44
N GLY A 265 -7.86 25.90 -29.51
CA GLY A 265 -7.01 25.80 -30.70
C GLY A 265 -7.77 25.27 -31.92
N VAL A 266 -8.64 24.26 -31.75
CA VAL A 266 -9.50 23.76 -32.85
C VAL A 266 -10.46 24.86 -33.32
N ILE A 267 -11.14 25.55 -32.40
CA ILE A 267 -12.07 26.64 -32.75
C ILE A 267 -11.33 27.75 -33.53
N ILE A 268 -10.18 28.18 -33.04
CA ILE A 268 -9.37 29.23 -33.67
C ILE A 268 -8.92 28.82 -35.07
N SER A 269 -8.46 27.58 -35.25
CA SER A 269 -8.03 27.09 -36.55
C SER A 269 -9.16 26.94 -37.57
N PHE A 270 -10.30 26.38 -37.16
CA PHE A 270 -11.46 26.25 -38.04
C PHE A 270 -12.07 27.61 -38.40
N SER A 271 -11.99 28.60 -37.49
CA SER A 271 -12.43 29.97 -37.78
C SER A 271 -11.54 30.68 -38.82
N ALA A 272 -10.26 30.30 -38.91
CA ALA A 272 -9.30 30.87 -39.85
C ALA A 272 -9.45 30.28 -41.25
N SER A 273 -9.30 28.95 -41.39
CA SER A 273 -9.46 28.25 -42.66
C SER A 273 -9.93 26.81 -42.43
N PRO A 274 -11.18 26.47 -42.77
CA PRO A 274 -11.71 25.12 -42.58
C PRO A 274 -10.95 24.05 -43.36
N LYS A 275 -10.44 24.37 -44.56
CA LYS A 275 -9.70 23.43 -45.42
C LYS A 275 -8.34 23.07 -44.81
N LEU A 276 -7.57 24.08 -44.40
CA LEU A 276 -6.26 23.89 -43.78
C LEU A 276 -6.38 23.23 -42.41
N ALA A 277 -7.37 23.65 -41.60
CA ALA A 277 -7.64 23.05 -40.31
C ALA A 277 -8.01 21.56 -40.43
N ALA A 278 -8.83 21.17 -41.42
CA ALA A 278 -9.20 19.78 -41.65
C ALA A 278 -8.01 18.90 -42.04
N VAL A 279 -7.12 19.39 -42.91
CA VAL A 279 -5.88 18.67 -43.29
C VAL A 279 -4.98 18.47 -42.08
N MET A 280 -4.79 19.51 -41.27
CA MET A 280 -4.00 19.42 -40.05
C MET A 280 -4.64 18.48 -39.01
N LEU A 281 -5.97 18.53 -38.84
CA LEU A 281 -6.70 17.63 -37.95
C LEU A 281 -6.56 16.16 -38.36
N ALA A 282 -6.50 15.89 -39.67
CA ALA A 282 -6.28 14.54 -40.20
C ALA A 282 -4.89 13.97 -39.87
N THR A 283 -3.92 14.81 -39.50
CA THR A 283 -2.62 14.34 -39.02
C THR A 283 -2.65 13.88 -37.55
N LEU A 284 -3.63 14.34 -36.74
CA LEU A 284 -3.70 14.01 -35.32
C LEU A 284 -3.79 12.51 -35.01
N PRO A 285 -4.65 11.70 -35.68
CA PRO A 285 -4.72 10.26 -35.45
C PRO A 285 -3.39 9.56 -35.77
N LEU A 286 -2.65 10.07 -36.76
CA LEU A 286 -1.35 9.53 -37.15
C LEU A 286 -0.28 9.82 -36.08
N LEU A 287 -0.26 11.03 -35.52
CA LEU A 287 0.59 11.39 -34.38
C LEU A 287 0.26 10.53 -33.15
N ALA A 288 -1.05 10.40 -32.85
CA ALA A 288 -1.50 9.59 -31.72
C ALA A 288 -1.13 8.10 -31.88
N ALA A 289 -1.26 7.55 -33.09
CA ALA A 289 -0.85 6.18 -33.40
C ALA A 289 0.66 5.99 -33.21
N ALA A 290 1.50 6.90 -33.71
CA ALA A 290 2.95 6.84 -33.55
C ALA A 290 3.37 6.86 -32.06
N GLY A 291 2.75 7.73 -31.26
CA GLY A 291 2.97 7.79 -29.81
C GLY A 291 2.49 6.52 -29.09
N ALA A 292 1.30 6.03 -29.41
CA ALA A 292 0.72 4.83 -28.80
C ALA A 292 1.54 3.57 -29.11
N ILE A 293 2.03 3.42 -30.34
CA ILE A 293 2.92 2.32 -30.73
C ILE A 293 4.19 2.34 -29.86
N GLY A 294 4.80 3.50 -29.67
CA GLY A 294 5.96 3.64 -28.78
C GLY A 294 5.67 3.16 -27.35
N VAL A 295 4.56 3.63 -26.76
CA VAL A 295 4.15 3.22 -25.40
C VAL A 295 3.83 1.73 -25.31
N ILE A 296 3.14 1.16 -26.31
CA ILE A 296 2.76 -0.26 -26.35
C ILE A 296 4.00 -1.16 -26.48
N PHE A 297 4.95 -0.82 -27.35
CA PHE A 297 6.19 -1.58 -27.47
C PHE A 297 7.01 -1.51 -26.20
N VAL A 298 7.09 -0.32 -25.58
CA VAL A 298 7.70 -0.15 -24.27
C VAL A 298 7.01 -1.06 -23.25
N THR A 299 5.71 -0.94 -23.03
CA THR A 299 5.01 -1.75 -22.02
C THR A 299 5.01 -3.26 -22.31
N ARG A 300 4.99 -3.67 -23.57
CA ARG A 300 4.97 -5.09 -23.99
C ARG A 300 6.36 -5.74 -23.96
N GLU A 301 7.42 -5.02 -24.32
CA GLU A 301 8.80 -5.52 -24.19
C GLU A 301 9.36 -5.32 -22.78
N HIS A 302 9.03 -4.22 -22.10
CA HIS A 302 9.40 -3.96 -20.69
C HIS A 302 8.64 -4.84 -19.72
N GLY A 303 7.66 -5.62 -20.17
CA GLY A 303 6.99 -6.67 -19.39
C GLY A 303 7.02 -6.38 -17.90
N ILE A 304 6.28 -5.37 -17.45
CA ILE A 304 5.92 -5.20 -16.04
C ILE A 304 5.16 -6.49 -15.69
N GLY A 305 5.87 -7.57 -15.34
CA GLY A 305 5.33 -8.93 -15.27
C GLY A 305 6.04 -10.04 -16.05
N LYS A 306 7.20 -9.84 -16.69
CA LYS A 306 8.08 -10.99 -16.98
C LYS A 306 8.73 -11.43 -15.68
N LYS A 307 8.62 -12.73 -15.40
CA LYS A 307 8.88 -13.48 -14.17
C LYS A 307 10.32 -13.40 -13.61
N ASP A 308 11.15 -12.49 -14.12
CA ASP A 308 12.60 -12.51 -13.95
C ASP A 308 13.17 -11.07 -14.01
N ASP A 309 12.51 -10.10 -13.36
CA ASP A 309 13.04 -8.73 -13.26
C ASP A 309 14.26 -8.74 -12.32
N SER A 310 15.44 -8.82 -12.94
CA SER A 310 16.74 -8.78 -12.27
C SER A 310 16.92 -7.54 -11.39
N SER A 311 16.21 -6.43 -11.70
CA SER A 311 16.13 -5.24 -10.86
C SER A 311 15.36 -5.48 -9.56
N GLY A 312 14.21 -6.17 -9.65
CA GLY A 312 13.41 -6.57 -8.50
C GLY A 312 14.19 -7.47 -7.54
N GLN A 313 14.88 -8.48 -8.09
CA GLN A 313 15.75 -9.38 -7.31
C GLN A 313 16.90 -8.61 -6.63
N ALA A 314 17.53 -7.66 -7.32
CA ALA A 314 18.58 -6.82 -6.73
C ALA A 314 18.03 -5.99 -5.55
N ASN A 315 16.87 -5.35 -5.72
CA ASN A 315 16.22 -4.57 -4.66
C ASN A 315 15.84 -5.44 -3.45
N GLN A 316 15.37 -6.67 -3.70
CA GLN A 316 15.05 -7.61 -2.63
C GLN A 316 16.30 -7.97 -1.82
N ILE A 317 17.40 -8.38 -2.48
CA ILE A 317 18.65 -8.73 -1.80
C ILE A 317 19.19 -7.54 -0.99
N ALA A 318 19.10 -6.32 -1.54
CA ALA A 318 19.50 -5.12 -0.81
C ALA A 318 18.61 -4.89 0.44
N SER A 319 17.29 -5.03 0.30
CA SER A 319 16.35 -4.90 1.40
C SER A 319 16.61 -5.92 2.51
N GLU A 320 16.76 -7.20 2.15
CA GLU A 320 17.06 -8.28 3.08
C GLU A 320 18.40 -8.06 3.81
N ALA A 321 19.43 -7.61 3.09
CA ALA A 321 20.74 -7.32 3.65
C ALA A 321 20.68 -6.18 4.69
N VAL A 322 19.87 -5.16 4.44
CA VAL A 322 19.69 -4.03 5.36
C VAL A 322 18.85 -4.44 6.58
N GLN A 323 17.74 -5.16 6.38
CA GLN A 323 16.89 -5.65 7.46
C GLN A 323 17.63 -6.61 8.40
N ASN A 324 18.49 -7.47 7.83
CA ASN A 324 19.24 -8.51 8.56
C ASN A 324 20.73 -8.19 8.70
N LEU A 325 21.09 -6.90 8.76
CA LEU A 325 22.48 -6.46 8.76
C LEU A 325 23.32 -7.06 9.89
N ARG A 326 22.73 -7.29 11.07
CA ARG A 326 23.42 -7.93 12.21
C ARG A 326 23.82 -9.37 11.89
N THR A 327 22.92 -10.13 11.27
CA THR A 327 23.17 -11.52 10.85
C THR A 327 24.20 -11.58 9.74
N LEU A 328 24.08 -10.69 8.75
CA LEU A 328 25.02 -10.60 7.64
C LEU A 328 26.45 -10.30 8.13
N ARG A 329 26.60 -9.39 9.10
CA ARG A 329 27.89 -9.10 9.76
C ARG A 329 28.40 -10.25 10.62
N ALA A 330 27.52 -10.92 11.36
CA ALA A 330 27.90 -12.10 12.15
C ALA A 330 28.44 -13.24 11.26
N LEU A 331 27.96 -13.33 10.02
CA LEU A 331 28.41 -14.31 9.02
C LEU A 331 29.52 -13.78 8.09
N THR A 332 29.93 -12.51 8.23
CA THR A 332 30.94 -11.86 7.35
C THR A 332 30.64 -12.01 5.86
N ALA A 333 29.35 -11.94 5.49
CA ALA A 333 28.87 -12.21 4.14
C ALA A 333 28.77 -10.95 3.25
N GLU A 334 29.27 -9.80 3.69
CA GLU A 334 29.12 -8.50 3.02
C GLU A 334 29.59 -8.51 1.57
N VAL A 335 30.78 -9.07 1.33
CA VAL A 335 31.39 -9.10 -0.01
C VAL A 335 30.56 -9.97 -0.94
N ARG A 336 30.11 -11.14 -0.48
CA ARG A 336 29.28 -12.06 -1.27
C ARG A 336 27.96 -11.40 -1.66
N THR A 337 27.30 -10.72 -0.73
CA THR A 337 26.04 -10.03 -0.98
C THR A 337 26.22 -8.86 -1.95
N ARG A 338 27.31 -8.10 -1.82
CA ARG A 338 27.68 -7.05 -2.78
C ARG A 338 27.86 -7.61 -4.19
N ASP A 339 28.64 -8.67 -4.35
CA ASP A 339 28.96 -9.25 -5.66
C ASP A 339 27.70 -9.82 -6.33
N LEU A 340 26.82 -10.43 -5.53
CA LEU A 340 25.52 -10.92 -6.00
C LEU A 340 24.63 -9.76 -6.48
N PHE A 341 24.59 -8.66 -5.73
CA PHE A 341 23.85 -7.45 -6.09
C PHE A 341 24.39 -6.81 -7.38
N GLU A 342 25.72 -6.70 -7.51
CA GLU A 342 26.38 -6.17 -8.71
C GLU A 342 26.07 -7.01 -9.96
N MET A 343 26.09 -8.33 -9.82
CA MET A 343 25.74 -9.25 -10.91
C MET A 343 24.30 -9.06 -11.38
N LEU A 344 23.34 -8.93 -10.45
CA LEU A 344 21.92 -8.72 -10.79
C LEU A 344 21.67 -7.36 -11.44
N ILE A 345 22.29 -6.28 -10.94
CA ILE A 345 22.19 -4.96 -11.58
C ILE A 345 22.80 -4.96 -12.97
N THR A 346 23.94 -5.63 -13.16
CA THR A 346 24.58 -5.71 -14.47
C THR A 346 23.72 -6.47 -15.47
N LYS A 347 23.11 -7.58 -15.04
CA LYS A 347 22.11 -8.32 -15.83
C LYS A 347 20.94 -7.41 -16.22
N SER A 348 20.40 -6.66 -15.26
CA SER A 348 19.31 -5.69 -15.48
C SER A 348 19.70 -4.64 -16.51
N ALA A 349 20.89 -4.05 -16.40
CA ALA A 349 21.36 -3.04 -17.35
C ALA A 349 21.42 -3.56 -18.80
N ILE A 350 21.85 -4.80 -18.99
CA ILE A 350 21.92 -5.44 -20.32
C ILE A 350 20.51 -5.73 -20.86
N GLU A 351 19.61 -6.23 -20.00
CA GLU A 351 18.22 -6.53 -20.36
C GLU A 351 17.45 -5.28 -20.78
N HIS A 352 17.67 -4.15 -20.08
CA HIS A 352 17.04 -2.87 -20.38
C HIS A 352 17.63 -2.14 -21.61
N GLY A 353 18.81 -2.53 -22.09
CA GLY A 353 19.49 -1.86 -23.19
C GLY A 353 18.73 -1.91 -24.52
N LYS A 354 18.22 -3.09 -24.93
CA LYS A 354 17.48 -3.23 -26.20
C LYS A 354 16.12 -2.51 -26.19
N PRO A 355 15.28 -2.67 -25.16
CA PRO A 355 14.01 -1.94 -25.07
C PRO A 355 14.21 -0.43 -25.01
N ALA A 356 15.26 0.06 -24.34
CA ALA A 356 15.59 1.49 -24.33
C ALA A 356 15.89 2.03 -25.72
N PHE A 357 16.64 1.29 -26.55
CA PHE A 357 16.92 1.69 -27.93
C PHE A 357 15.65 1.70 -28.79
N ILE A 358 14.82 0.65 -28.69
CA ILE A 358 13.55 0.55 -29.43
C ILE A 358 12.60 1.68 -29.01
N SER A 359 12.48 1.93 -27.71
CA SER A 359 11.73 3.07 -27.15
C SER A 359 12.22 4.40 -27.70
N GLY A 360 13.53 4.63 -27.68
CA GLY A 360 14.16 5.85 -28.20
C GLY A 360 13.88 6.07 -29.68
N PHE A 361 13.90 5.01 -30.49
CA PHE A 361 13.57 5.06 -31.91
C PHE A 361 12.10 5.50 -32.14
N PHE A 362 11.14 4.87 -31.47
CA PHE A 362 9.72 5.23 -31.62
C PHE A 362 9.40 6.61 -31.05
N TYR A 363 10.06 7.01 -29.96
CA TYR A 363 9.97 8.38 -29.44
C TYR A 363 10.50 9.41 -30.45
N GLY A 364 11.63 9.12 -31.10
CA GLY A 364 12.18 9.95 -32.17
C GLY A 364 11.25 10.01 -33.39
N LEU A 365 10.66 8.88 -33.79
CA LEU A 365 9.71 8.79 -34.90
C LEU A 365 8.44 9.62 -34.64
N SER A 366 7.88 9.53 -33.43
CA SER A 366 6.71 10.32 -33.02
C SER A 366 6.98 11.83 -33.05
N ASN A 367 8.14 12.26 -32.53
CA ASN A 367 8.57 13.67 -32.60
C ASN A 367 8.79 14.13 -34.05
N SER A 368 9.39 13.28 -34.89
CA SER A 368 9.62 13.58 -36.32
C SER A 368 8.31 13.75 -37.08
N MET A 369 7.32 12.89 -36.81
CA MET A 369 5.98 13.00 -37.41
C MET A 369 5.27 14.30 -37.01
N THR A 370 5.51 14.78 -35.79
CA THR A 370 4.99 16.06 -35.31
C THR A 370 5.55 17.24 -36.13
N TYR A 371 6.86 17.26 -36.39
CA TYR A 371 7.47 18.28 -37.26
C TYR A 371 7.03 18.14 -38.74
N ALA A 372 6.85 16.90 -39.23
CA ALA A 372 6.35 16.65 -40.57
C ALA A 372 4.90 17.17 -40.75
N ALA A 373 4.05 17.05 -39.73
CA ALA A 373 2.70 17.61 -39.76
C ALA A 373 2.71 19.14 -39.84
N VAL A 374 3.59 19.81 -39.08
CA VAL A 374 3.78 21.27 -39.18
C VAL A 374 4.29 21.66 -40.56
N ALA A 375 5.26 20.95 -41.11
CA ALA A 375 5.79 21.19 -42.45
C ALA A 375 4.71 21.02 -43.54
N LEU A 376 3.88 19.98 -43.43
CA LEU A 376 2.73 19.77 -44.31
C LEU A 376 1.70 20.90 -44.20
N GLY A 377 1.45 21.40 -42.99
CA GLY A 377 0.60 22.57 -42.75
C GLY A 377 1.10 23.82 -43.45
N PHE A 378 2.40 24.11 -43.36
CA PHE A 378 2.99 25.25 -44.06
C PHE A 378 3.00 25.07 -45.59
N TRP A 379 3.32 23.88 -46.08
CA TRP A 379 3.30 23.60 -47.52
C TRP A 379 1.90 23.73 -48.12
N TYR A 380 0.90 23.10 -47.53
CA TYR A 380 -0.48 23.21 -48.00
C TYR A 380 -1.04 24.63 -47.80
N GLY A 381 -0.65 25.30 -46.71
CA GLY A 381 -0.93 26.71 -46.48
C GLY A 381 -0.41 27.59 -47.62
N ALA A 382 0.84 27.39 -48.05
CA ALA A 382 1.43 28.12 -49.17
C ALA A 382 0.66 27.87 -50.49
N VAL A 383 0.22 26.64 -50.75
CA VAL A 383 -0.64 26.33 -51.91
C VAL A 383 -1.98 27.07 -51.84
N LEU A 384 -2.60 27.17 -50.66
CA LEU A 384 -3.86 27.91 -50.47
C LEU A 384 -3.69 29.43 -50.63
N ILE A 385 -2.54 29.98 -50.24
CA ILE A 385 -2.22 31.38 -50.48
C ILE A 385 -2.17 31.66 -51.99
N ASP A 386 -1.51 30.80 -52.75
CA ASP A 386 -1.34 30.97 -54.21
C ASP A 386 -2.63 30.71 -55.00
N THR A 387 -3.45 29.74 -54.58
CA THR A 387 -4.66 29.31 -55.31
C THR A 387 -5.94 30.04 -54.90
N GLU A 388 -6.12 30.32 -53.60
CA GLU A 388 -7.36 30.89 -53.03
C GLU A 388 -7.16 32.31 -52.48
N GLY A 389 -5.93 32.85 -52.52
CA GLY A 389 -5.62 34.18 -52.00
C GLY A 389 -5.75 34.29 -50.49
N LEU A 390 -5.54 33.19 -49.75
CA LEU A 390 -5.59 33.19 -48.29
C LEU A 390 -4.51 34.13 -47.73
N ALA A 391 -4.84 34.92 -46.71
CA ALA A 391 -3.86 35.79 -46.08
C ALA A 391 -2.82 34.98 -45.27
N PHE A 392 -1.58 35.48 -45.23
CA PHE A 392 -0.46 34.81 -44.57
C PHE A 392 -0.67 34.67 -43.05
N ASP A 393 -1.22 35.69 -42.40
CA ASP A 393 -1.56 35.69 -40.96
C ASP A 393 -2.61 34.62 -40.63
N VAL A 394 -3.65 34.49 -41.47
CA VAL A 394 -4.69 33.47 -41.34
C VAL A 394 -4.12 32.06 -41.49
N THR A 395 -3.13 31.89 -42.37
CA THR A 395 -2.43 30.63 -42.58
C THR A 395 -1.61 30.24 -41.35
N ILE A 396 -0.83 31.17 -40.79
CA ILE A 396 -0.05 30.94 -39.56
C ILE A 396 -0.97 30.62 -38.38
N GLN A 397 -2.05 31.39 -38.21
CA GLN A 397 -3.06 31.16 -37.19
C GLN A 397 -3.64 29.74 -37.28
N ALA A 398 -4.01 29.30 -38.48
CA ALA A 398 -4.60 27.98 -38.70
C ALA A 398 -3.62 26.84 -38.39
N VAL A 399 -2.37 26.93 -38.88
CA VAL A 399 -1.32 25.91 -38.63
C VAL A 399 -0.97 25.83 -37.14
N MET A 400 -0.73 26.98 -36.49
CA MET A 400 -0.33 27.02 -35.09
C MET A 400 -1.47 26.57 -34.16
N GLY A 401 -2.73 26.96 -34.41
CA GLY A 401 -3.85 26.55 -33.58
C GLY A 401 -4.07 25.03 -33.55
N VAL A 402 -3.91 24.33 -34.69
CA VAL A 402 -4.05 22.86 -34.73
C VAL A 402 -2.84 22.19 -34.09
N PHE A 403 -1.63 22.71 -34.32
CA PHE A 403 -0.43 22.20 -33.68
C PHE A 403 -0.52 22.23 -32.15
N LEU A 404 -0.95 23.36 -31.58
CA LEU A 404 -1.15 23.51 -30.14
C LEU A 404 -2.26 22.58 -29.61
N SER A 405 -3.31 22.38 -30.40
CA SER A 405 -4.38 21.42 -30.07
C SER A 405 -3.86 19.99 -30.04
N ALA A 406 -2.97 19.62 -30.97
CA ALA A 406 -2.33 18.31 -31.02
C ALA A 406 -1.56 18.01 -29.73
N VAL A 407 -0.77 19.00 -29.26
CA VAL A 407 -0.02 18.90 -28.01
C VAL A 407 -0.96 18.73 -26.81
N GLY A 408 -2.04 19.52 -26.74
CA GLY A 408 -3.05 19.41 -25.68
C GLY A 408 -3.72 18.03 -25.62
N ILE A 409 -4.12 17.50 -26.78
CA ILE A 409 -4.72 16.16 -26.90
C ILE A 409 -3.71 15.06 -26.53
N GLY A 410 -2.47 15.16 -27.02
CA GLY A 410 -1.42 14.17 -26.74
C GLY A 410 -1.12 14.05 -25.24
N GLN A 411 -1.00 15.18 -24.56
CA GLN A 411 -0.80 15.21 -23.10
C GLN A 411 -2.05 14.74 -22.34
N ALA A 412 -3.25 15.07 -22.80
CA ALA A 412 -4.49 14.59 -22.19
C ALA A 412 -4.65 13.06 -22.32
N LEU A 413 -4.19 12.46 -23.44
CA LEU A 413 -4.16 11.01 -23.61
C LEU A 413 -3.19 10.31 -22.65
N ALA A 414 -2.05 10.93 -22.34
CA ALA A 414 -1.11 10.40 -21.34
C ALA A 414 -1.76 10.29 -19.95
N PHE A 415 -2.65 11.23 -19.61
CA PHE A 415 -3.38 11.24 -18.34
C PHE A 415 -4.35 10.06 -18.15
N LEU A 416 -4.77 9.38 -19.23
CA LEU A 416 -5.65 8.22 -19.14
C LEU A 416 -5.04 7.07 -18.33
N HIS A 417 -3.71 6.95 -18.30
CA HIS A 417 -3.02 5.96 -17.47
C HIS A 417 -3.21 6.26 -15.99
N ASP A 418 -2.98 7.50 -15.57
CA ASP A 418 -3.10 7.92 -14.17
C ASP A 418 -4.54 7.82 -13.65
N ILE A 419 -5.54 8.04 -14.52
CA ILE A 419 -6.95 7.80 -14.20
C ILE A 419 -7.18 6.32 -13.86
N LYS A 420 -6.56 5.37 -14.57
CA LYS A 420 -6.76 3.93 -14.27
C LYS A 420 -6.27 3.59 -12.86
N GLU A 421 -5.07 4.05 -12.51
CA GLU A 421 -4.54 3.83 -11.17
C GLU A 421 -5.38 4.49 -10.09
N ALA A 422 -5.85 5.71 -10.35
CA ALA A 422 -6.69 6.43 -9.41
C ALA A 422 -8.07 5.78 -9.23
N ARG A 423 -8.62 5.13 -10.25
CA ARG A 423 -9.87 4.34 -10.13
C ARG A 423 -9.69 3.12 -9.23
N THR A 424 -8.58 2.40 -9.35
CA THR A 424 -8.31 1.25 -8.49
C THR A 424 -8.08 1.68 -7.04
N ALA A 425 -7.33 2.76 -6.82
CA ALA A 425 -7.20 3.34 -5.49
C ALA A 425 -8.56 3.78 -4.91
N ALA A 426 -9.42 4.40 -5.72
CA ALA A 426 -10.77 4.78 -5.29
C ALA A 426 -11.64 3.56 -4.93
N HIS A 427 -11.54 2.46 -5.68
CA HIS A 427 -12.22 1.20 -5.37
C HIS A 427 -11.83 0.71 -3.98
N ASP A 428 -10.54 0.53 -3.73
CA ASP A 428 -10.05 -0.06 -2.49
C ASP A 428 -10.33 0.86 -1.28
N ILE A 429 -10.25 2.18 -1.46
CA ILE A 429 -10.65 3.15 -0.43
C ILE A 429 -12.14 2.99 -0.10
N PHE A 430 -13.02 2.94 -1.10
CA PHE A 430 -14.45 2.83 -0.84
C PHE A 430 -14.83 1.45 -0.30
N GLU A 431 -14.18 0.38 -0.76
CA GLU A 431 -14.30 -0.97 -0.22
C GLU A 431 -13.96 -0.99 1.29
N LEU A 432 -12.83 -0.42 1.68
CA LEU A 432 -12.43 -0.30 3.09
C LEU A 432 -13.41 0.57 3.90
N LEU A 433 -13.87 1.70 3.34
CA LEU A 433 -14.78 2.61 4.03
C LEU A 433 -16.18 2.00 4.23
N ASP A 434 -16.63 1.19 3.27
CA ASP A 434 -17.93 0.51 3.28
C ASP A 434 -17.92 -0.79 4.07
N ARG A 435 -16.75 -1.42 4.24
CA ARG A 435 -16.61 -2.63 5.06
C ARG A 435 -17.16 -2.37 6.47
N ARG A 436 -18.02 -3.28 6.90
CA ARG A 436 -18.49 -3.37 8.28
C ARG A 436 -17.69 -4.47 8.96
N SER A 437 -17.13 -4.14 10.12
CA SER A 437 -16.48 -5.10 11.00
C SER A 437 -17.54 -6.02 11.59
N GLU A 438 -17.22 -7.30 11.70
CA GLU A 438 -18.07 -8.29 12.38
C GLU A 438 -18.10 -8.02 13.89
N CYS A 439 -16.96 -7.56 14.43
CA CYS A 439 -16.78 -7.19 15.84
C CYS A 439 -16.21 -5.77 15.94
N ASP A 440 -17.06 -4.73 15.79
CA ASP A 440 -16.64 -3.32 15.87
C ASP A 440 -16.34 -2.93 17.34
N PRO A 441 -15.07 -2.64 17.70
CA PRO A 441 -14.70 -2.27 19.07
C PRO A 441 -15.28 -0.91 19.50
N PHE A 442 -15.71 -0.06 18.57
CA PHE A 442 -16.31 1.25 18.84
C PHE A 442 -17.84 1.22 18.79
N CYS A 443 -18.46 0.05 18.62
CA CYS A 443 -19.90 -0.08 18.70
C CYS A 443 -20.38 0.22 20.14
N PRO A 444 -21.31 1.17 20.34
CA PRO A 444 -21.83 1.46 21.67
C PRO A 444 -22.80 0.38 22.18
N ASP A 445 -23.28 -0.49 21.28
CA ASP A 445 -24.29 -1.50 21.53
C ASP A 445 -23.77 -2.67 22.39
N GLY A 446 -24.70 -3.45 22.94
CA GLY A 446 -24.40 -4.57 23.84
C GLY A 446 -24.55 -4.22 25.32
N ARG A 447 -24.66 -5.25 26.15
CA ARG A 447 -24.84 -5.12 27.60
C ARG A 447 -23.53 -4.65 28.24
N LYS A 448 -23.59 -3.65 29.13
CA LYS A 448 -22.43 -3.05 29.84
C LYS A 448 -22.50 -3.26 31.35
N ALA A 449 -23.37 -2.52 32.03
CA ALA A 449 -23.31 -2.39 33.49
C ALA A 449 -24.13 -3.43 34.28
N SER A 450 -24.93 -4.27 33.62
CA SER A 450 -25.87 -5.19 34.29
C SER A 450 -25.41 -6.64 34.36
N ILE A 451 -24.16 -6.93 33.98
CA ILE A 451 -23.63 -8.30 33.98
C ILE A 451 -23.00 -8.63 35.34
N PHE A 452 -22.25 -7.69 35.90
CA PHE A 452 -21.78 -7.75 37.28
C PHE A 452 -22.76 -6.94 38.13
N ASN A 453 -23.47 -7.57 39.06
CA ASN A 453 -24.23 -6.83 40.07
C ASN A 453 -23.22 -6.07 40.95
N VAL A 454 -23.03 -4.77 40.70
CA VAL A 454 -22.03 -3.92 41.38
C VAL A 454 -22.49 -3.47 42.78
N ASP A 455 -23.71 -3.81 43.20
CA ASP A 455 -24.29 -3.29 44.45
C ASP A 455 -23.78 -3.97 45.73
N ASP A 456 -23.05 -5.08 45.67
CA ASP A 456 -22.47 -5.72 46.85
C ASP A 456 -20.98 -6.02 46.63
N ASP A 457 -20.14 -5.29 47.37
CA ASP A 457 -18.81 -5.68 47.85
C ASP A 457 -17.96 -6.51 46.85
N TYR A 458 -17.20 -5.82 45.98
CA TYR A 458 -16.30 -6.43 44.97
C TYR A 458 -15.35 -7.52 45.52
N ALA A 459 -15.08 -7.52 46.83
CA ALA A 459 -14.25 -8.52 47.50
C ALA A 459 -15.00 -9.84 47.83
N ASN A 460 -16.33 -9.82 47.84
CA ASN A 460 -17.20 -10.95 48.23
C ASN A 460 -18.11 -11.45 47.10
N ASN A 461 -18.06 -10.86 45.91
CA ASN A 461 -18.84 -11.33 44.77
C ASN A 461 -18.18 -12.57 44.12
N THR A 462 -18.46 -13.74 44.70
CA THR A 462 -17.91 -15.05 44.30
C THR A 462 -18.54 -15.64 43.02
N ASN A 463 -19.36 -14.88 42.30
CA ASN A 463 -20.17 -15.45 41.22
C ASN A 463 -19.57 -15.33 39.82
N VAL A 464 -18.55 -14.50 39.59
CA VAL A 464 -17.94 -14.30 38.24
C VAL A 464 -17.38 -15.60 37.67
N LYS A 465 -18.22 -16.29 36.89
CA LYS A 465 -17.91 -17.56 36.26
C LYS A 465 -17.86 -17.37 34.74
N ILE A 466 -16.76 -17.82 34.14
CA ILE A 466 -16.64 -17.89 32.68
C ILE A 466 -16.86 -19.34 32.27
N VAL A 467 -17.72 -19.57 31.28
CA VAL A 467 -18.07 -20.92 30.79
C VAL A 467 -17.92 -20.99 29.28
N PHE A 468 -17.11 -21.94 28.82
CA PHE A 468 -17.14 -22.42 27.44
C PHE A 468 -18.06 -23.62 27.39
N ASP A 469 -19.10 -23.54 26.56
CA ASP A 469 -20.12 -24.57 26.37
C ASP A 469 -20.03 -25.08 24.93
N ASP A 470 -19.49 -26.30 24.79
CA ASP A 470 -19.30 -27.01 23.51
C ASP A 470 -18.67 -26.18 22.39
N VAL A 471 -17.59 -25.45 22.69
CA VAL A 471 -17.01 -24.47 21.76
C VAL A 471 -16.18 -25.14 20.67
N ASP A 472 -16.59 -24.93 19.42
CA ASP A 472 -15.85 -25.24 18.20
C ASP A 472 -15.26 -23.98 17.58
N PHE A 473 -14.03 -24.06 17.10
CA PHE A 473 -13.38 -22.93 16.44
C PHE A 473 -12.26 -23.34 15.47
N ALA A 474 -12.27 -22.72 14.29
CA ALA A 474 -11.19 -22.67 13.32
C ALA A 474 -10.84 -21.21 13.00
N TYR A 475 -9.57 -20.93 12.71
CA TYR A 475 -9.19 -19.58 12.27
C TYR A 475 -9.74 -19.31 10.86
N PRO A 476 -10.31 -18.13 10.56
CA PRO A 476 -10.94 -17.83 9.27
C PRO A 476 -10.06 -18.07 8.04
N HIS A 477 -8.76 -17.84 8.18
CA HIS A 477 -7.77 -18.02 7.09
C HIS A 477 -7.22 -19.45 6.97
N ARG A 478 -7.62 -20.35 7.87
CA ARG A 478 -7.30 -21.80 7.85
C ARG A 478 -8.52 -22.62 8.31
N PRO A 479 -9.67 -22.49 7.64
CA PRO A 479 -10.92 -23.12 8.06
C PRO A 479 -10.84 -24.66 8.04
N GLU A 480 -9.92 -25.22 7.25
CA GLU A 480 -9.66 -26.65 7.17
C GLU A 480 -9.03 -27.24 8.44
N VAL A 481 -8.47 -26.40 9.31
CA VAL A 481 -7.83 -26.81 10.56
C VAL A 481 -8.67 -26.37 11.76
N GLN A 482 -9.54 -27.27 12.22
CA GLN A 482 -10.30 -27.05 13.45
C GLN A 482 -9.39 -27.14 14.69
N ILE A 483 -9.30 -26.04 15.44
CA ILE A 483 -8.43 -25.87 16.60
C ILE A 483 -9.13 -26.32 17.88
N LEU A 484 -10.35 -25.85 18.12
CA LEU A 484 -11.19 -26.26 19.25
C LEU A 484 -12.32 -27.17 18.76
N LYS A 485 -12.55 -28.26 19.50
CA LYS A 485 -13.46 -29.35 19.14
C LYS A 485 -14.35 -29.69 20.33
N GLY A 486 -15.46 -28.99 20.50
CA GLY A 486 -16.38 -29.13 21.61
C GLY A 486 -15.74 -28.82 22.97
N LEU A 487 -15.00 -27.70 23.06
CA LEU A 487 -14.33 -27.32 24.30
C LEU A 487 -15.36 -26.94 25.37
N ASN A 488 -15.32 -27.67 26.48
CA ASN A 488 -16.09 -27.39 27.69
C ASN A 488 -15.13 -27.00 28.83
N LEU A 489 -15.22 -25.76 29.29
CA LEU A 489 -14.31 -25.20 30.31
C LEU A 489 -15.09 -24.27 31.25
N GLU A 490 -14.85 -24.41 32.54
CA GLU A 490 -15.40 -23.54 33.57
C GLU A 490 -14.27 -22.88 34.35
N ILE A 491 -14.33 -21.55 34.48
CA ILE A 491 -13.37 -20.73 35.22
C ILE A 491 -14.13 -20.01 36.33
N PRO A 492 -14.05 -20.50 37.58
CA PRO A 492 -14.73 -19.88 38.72
C PRO A 492 -14.05 -18.57 39.18
N ALA A 493 -14.82 -17.70 39.82
CA ALA A 493 -14.33 -16.45 40.38
C ALA A 493 -13.19 -16.68 41.40
N GLY A 494 -12.15 -15.85 41.32
CA GLY A 494 -11.03 -15.87 42.28
C GLY A 494 -10.10 -17.08 42.16
N GLN A 495 -10.31 -17.97 41.19
CA GLN A 495 -9.44 -19.12 40.98
C GLN A 495 -8.42 -18.89 39.88
N THR A 496 -7.26 -19.52 40.02
CA THR A 496 -6.23 -19.59 38.99
C THR A 496 -6.40 -20.88 38.19
N VAL A 497 -6.78 -20.75 36.92
CA VAL A 497 -6.92 -21.88 36.01
C VAL A 497 -5.68 -22.00 35.11
N ALA A 498 -5.06 -23.17 35.10
CA ALA A 498 -3.89 -23.45 34.29
C ALA A 498 -4.26 -24.28 33.04
N LEU A 499 -3.99 -23.74 31.86
CA LEU A 499 -4.14 -24.46 30.59
C LEU A 499 -2.81 -25.08 30.17
N VAL A 500 -2.74 -26.42 30.17
CA VAL A 500 -1.53 -27.17 29.84
C VAL A 500 -1.77 -28.07 28.64
N GLY A 501 -0.80 -28.16 27.75
CA GLY A 501 -0.88 -29.01 26.56
C GLY A 501 0.30 -28.76 25.60
N PRO A 502 0.47 -29.63 24.59
CA PRO A 502 1.54 -29.49 23.60
C PRO A 502 1.47 -28.16 22.85
N SER A 503 2.58 -27.73 22.25
CA SER A 503 2.59 -26.56 21.36
C SER A 503 1.55 -26.73 20.26
N GLY A 504 0.78 -25.67 19.96
CA GLY A 504 -0.33 -25.72 18.99
C GLY A 504 -1.65 -26.34 19.50
N GLY A 505 -1.73 -26.79 20.76
CA GLY A 505 -2.96 -27.39 21.33
C GLY A 505 -4.11 -26.42 21.65
N GLY A 506 -4.21 -25.25 21.00
CA GLY A 506 -5.34 -24.30 21.19
C GLY A 506 -5.31 -23.42 22.43
N LYS A 507 -4.27 -23.48 23.27
CA LYS A 507 -4.16 -22.69 24.52
C LYS A 507 -4.29 -21.18 24.27
N SER A 508 -3.53 -20.63 23.33
CA SER A 508 -3.57 -19.20 22.97
C SER A 508 -4.92 -18.80 22.36
N THR A 509 -5.58 -19.73 21.67
CA THR A 509 -6.89 -19.53 21.03
C THR A 509 -7.99 -19.30 22.07
N VAL A 510 -7.95 -19.99 23.22
CA VAL A 510 -8.88 -19.73 24.34
C VAL A 510 -8.79 -18.26 24.79
N PHE A 511 -7.57 -17.72 24.92
CA PHE A 511 -7.38 -16.30 25.29
C PHE A 511 -7.85 -15.34 24.19
N ALA A 512 -7.71 -15.72 22.92
CA ALA A 512 -8.18 -14.90 21.80
C ALA A 512 -9.71 -14.83 21.74
N LEU A 513 -10.40 -15.95 21.98
CA LEU A 513 -11.85 -16.01 22.08
C LEU A 513 -12.38 -15.26 23.31
N LEU A 514 -11.69 -15.36 24.45
CA LEU A 514 -12.04 -14.55 25.63
C LEU A 514 -11.90 -13.07 25.37
N GLN A 515 -10.86 -12.63 24.67
CA GLN A 515 -10.72 -11.22 24.27
C GLN A 515 -11.69 -10.82 23.15
N ARG A 516 -12.50 -11.77 22.66
CA ARG A 516 -13.43 -11.61 21.54
C ARG A 516 -12.73 -11.02 20.32
N PHE A 517 -11.52 -11.50 20.03
CA PHE A 517 -10.83 -11.23 18.77
C PHE A 517 -11.42 -12.03 17.61
N TYR A 518 -12.06 -13.15 17.96
CA TYR A 518 -12.85 -14.01 17.09
C TYR A 518 -14.08 -14.47 17.87
N ASP A 519 -15.13 -14.81 17.14
CA ASP A 519 -16.31 -15.49 17.68
C ASP A 519 -16.22 -16.99 17.35
N PRO A 520 -16.77 -17.87 18.19
CA PRO A 520 -16.73 -19.31 17.96
C PRO A 520 -17.62 -19.72 16.77
N ASP A 521 -17.24 -20.79 16.06
CA ASP A 521 -18.02 -21.32 14.92
C ASP A 521 -19.29 -22.04 15.41
N ALA A 522 -19.17 -22.75 16.54
CA ALA A 522 -20.29 -23.37 17.25
C ALA A 522 -20.02 -23.37 18.76
N GLY A 523 -21.07 -23.61 19.55
CA GLY A 523 -21.02 -23.44 21.00
C GLY A 523 -21.10 -21.97 21.42
N ARG A 524 -20.99 -21.70 22.73
CA ARG A 524 -21.09 -20.36 23.29
C ARG A 524 -20.13 -20.14 24.45
N ILE A 525 -19.74 -18.88 24.64
CA ILE A 525 -18.95 -18.44 25.79
C ILE A 525 -19.83 -17.56 26.65
N TYR A 526 -19.99 -17.94 27.91
CA TYR A 526 -20.77 -17.18 28.88
C TYR A 526 -19.84 -16.50 29.87
N VAL A 527 -20.17 -15.26 30.19
CA VAL A 527 -19.66 -14.54 31.36
C VAL A 527 -20.85 -14.39 32.28
N GLU A 528 -20.81 -15.03 33.45
CA GLU A 528 -21.96 -15.17 34.34
C GLU A 528 -23.12 -15.89 33.63
N SER A 529 -24.30 -15.26 33.58
CA SER A 529 -25.46 -15.72 32.82
C SER A 529 -25.59 -15.04 31.45
N ALA A 530 -24.62 -14.21 31.05
CA ALA A 530 -24.67 -13.47 29.80
C ALA A 530 -23.80 -14.13 28.73
N ASP A 531 -24.38 -14.32 27.55
CA ASP A 531 -23.62 -14.69 26.35
C ASP A 531 -22.63 -13.57 26.01
N LEU A 532 -21.35 -13.91 25.86
CA LEU A 532 -20.26 -12.97 25.58
C LEU A 532 -20.50 -12.19 24.28
N ASP A 533 -21.21 -12.80 23.32
CA ASP A 533 -21.58 -12.15 22.07
C ASP A 533 -22.54 -10.95 22.28
N ALA A 534 -23.41 -11.03 23.29
CA ALA A 534 -24.35 -9.96 23.63
C ALA A 534 -23.72 -8.83 24.49
N VAL A 535 -22.47 -9.01 24.95
CA VAL A 535 -21.75 -8.05 25.78
C VAL A 535 -21.09 -6.98 24.91
N ASN A 536 -20.99 -5.74 25.40
CA ASN A 536 -20.23 -4.72 24.69
C ASN A 536 -18.72 -5.04 24.71
N VAL A 537 -18.09 -5.08 23.53
CA VAL A 537 -16.69 -5.50 23.33
C VAL A 537 -15.71 -4.59 24.08
N SER A 538 -15.84 -3.26 23.95
CA SER A 538 -14.94 -2.30 24.58
C SER A 538 -15.03 -2.37 26.11
N TRP A 539 -16.25 -2.47 26.65
CA TRP A 539 -16.46 -2.65 28.07
C TRP A 539 -15.87 -3.97 28.56
N TRP A 540 -16.12 -5.09 27.86
CA TRP A 540 -15.59 -6.39 28.25
C TRP A 540 -14.05 -6.40 28.31
N ARG A 541 -13.39 -5.91 27.26
CA ARG A 541 -11.92 -5.81 27.21
C ARG A 541 -11.36 -4.90 28.31
N SER A 542 -12.11 -3.89 28.77
CA SER A 542 -11.69 -3.05 29.91
C SER A 542 -11.67 -3.79 31.25
N GLN A 543 -12.34 -4.94 31.34
CA GLN A 543 -12.33 -5.82 32.52
C GLN A 543 -11.25 -6.91 32.43
N CYS A 544 -10.55 -7.02 31.30
CA CYS A 544 -9.51 -8.01 31.07
C CYS A 544 -8.10 -7.41 31.27
N GLY A 545 -7.30 -8.03 32.13
CA GLY A 545 -5.85 -7.81 32.16
C GLY A 545 -5.13 -8.86 31.31
N VAL A 546 -4.29 -8.43 30.36
CA VAL A 546 -3.60 -9.33 29.43
C VAL A 546 -2.10 -9.08 29.48
N VAL A 547 -1.33 -10.16 29.53
CA VAL A 547 0.13 -10.15 29.38
C VAL A 547 0.49 -11.10 28.25
N SER A 548 0.99 -10.58 27.14
CA SER A 548 1.37 -11.37 25.98
C SER A 548 2.71 -12.09 26.20
N GLN A 549 2.96 -13.15 25.44
CA GLN A 549 4.22 -13.91 25.48
C GLN A 549 5.42 -13.02 25.13
N GLU A 550 5.25 -12.14 24.14
CA GLU A 550 6.19 -11.09 23.77
C GLU A 550 5.48 -9.75 24.03
N PRO A 551 5.75 -9.07 25.16
CA PRO A 551 5.14 -7.78 25.45
C PRO A 551 5.68 -6.73 24.48
N VAL A 552 4.77 -6.05 23.79
CA VAL A 552 5.09 -4.94 22.91
C VAL A 552 4.83 -3.65 23.66
N LEU A 553 5.86 -2.81 23.77
CA LEU A 553 5.72 -1.44 24.28
C LEU A 553 5.65 -0.47 23.11
N PHE A 554 4.86 0.58 23.27
CA PHE A 554 4.87 1.70 22.34
C PHE A 554 6.10 2.57 22.60
N ASP A 555 6.56 3.27 21.56
CA ASP A 555 7.66 4.24 21.65
C ASP A 555 7.19 5.52 22.39
N LEU A 556 6.95 5.34 23.69
CA LEU A 556 6.44 6.32 24.65
C LEU A 556 7.24 6.19 25.96
N SER A 557 6.96 7.07 26.91
CA SER A 557 7.57 6.93 28.24
C SER A 557 7.03 5.68 28.96
N LEU A 558 7.78 5.19 29.96
CA LEU A 558 7.32 4.10 30.82
C LEU A 558 6.12 4.47 31.70
N GLY A 559 5.86 5.77 31.92
CA GLY A 559 4.68 6.21 32.67
C GLY A 559 3.42 6.26 31.81
N ASP A 560 3.56 6.32 30.48
CA ASP A 560 2.44 6.36 29.53
C ASP A 560 2.03 4.95 29.05
N ASN A 561 2.97 4.01 28.99
CA ASN A 561 2.70 2.58 28.76
C ASN A 561 2.14 1.94 30.03
#